data_AF-A0A1H8WR35-F1
#
_entry.id   AF-A0A1H8WR35-F1
#
_cell.length_a   1.000
_cell.length_b   1.000
_cell.length_c   1.000
_cell.angle_alpha   90.00
_cell.angle_beta   90.00
_cell.angle_gamma   90.00
#
_symmetry.space_group_name_H-M   'P 1'
#
loop_
_entity.id
_entity.type
_entity.pdbx_description
1 polymer ?
#
loop_
_entity_poly.entity_id
_entity_poly.type
_entity_poly.pdbx_seq_one_letter_code
_entity_poly.pdbx_strand_id
1 'polypeptide(L)'
;MLVIRLETGRVINLERQVSTSNGYGIWEYHRSQSSTMFRPDFTVYRHVALKPADPQAGQQVTVAICLAGTPENEWKPFRVGIASFDGI
;
A
#
# COMPACT_ATOMS: atom_id res chain seq x y z
N MET A 1 -1.97 2.88 13.06
CA MET A 1 -1.20 2.75 11.79
C MET A 1 -1.57 1.42 11.14
N LEU A 2 -1.76 1.37 9.80
CA LEU A 2 -2.02 0.11 9.09
C LEU A 2 -0.70 -0.52 8.64
N VAL A 3 -0.49 -1.79 8.97
CA VAL A 3 0.75 -2.52 8.70
C VAL A 3 0.45 -3.72 7.81
N ILE A 4 1.07 -3.75 6.64
CA ILE A 4 0.92 -4.86 5.69
C ILE A 4 2.18 -5.71 5.66
N ARG A 5 2.03 -6.99 6.01
CA ARG A 5 3.09 -7.99 5.89
C ARG A 5 2.94 -8.70 4.56
N LEU A 6 3.80 -8.38 3.60
CA LEU A 6 3.82 -9.03 2.29
C LEU A 6 4.34 -10.46 2.42
N GLU A 7 3.88 -11.36 1.54
CA GLU A 7 4.34 -12.75 1.48
C GLU A 7 5.86 -12.87 1.28
N THR A 8 6.47 -11.88 0.64
CA THR A 8 7.94 -11.83 0.44
C THR A 8 8.72 -11.45 1.70
N GLY A 9 8.06 -11.36 2.87
CA GLY A 9 8.67 -10.98 4.15
C GLY A 9 8.92 -9.47 4.34
N ARG A 10 8.56 -8.63 3.35
CA ARG A 10 8.65 -7.17 3.47
C ARG A 10 7.45 -6.62 4.24
N VAL A 11 7.67 -5.60 5.04
CA VAL A 11 6.62 -4.90 5.79
C VAL A 11 6.41 -3.52 5.17
N ILE A 12 5.15 -3.13 5.02
CA ILE A 12 4.73 -1.81 4.55
C ILE A 12 3.92 -1.15 5.66
N ASN A 13 4.39 0.00 6.14
CA ASN A 13 3.68 0.80 7.14
C ASN A 13 2.95 1.95 6.46
N LEU A 14 1.65 2.04 6.72
CA LEU A 14 0.71 2.98 6.10
C LEU A 14 0.11 3.88 7.18
N GLU A 15 0.20 5.19 6.95
CA GLU A 15 -0.20 6.20 7.92
C GLU A 15 -1.70 6.43 7.88
N ARG A 16 -2.20 6.78 6.68
CA ARG A 16 -3.59 7.17 6.48
C ARG A 16 -4.06 6.86 5.08
N GLN A 17 -5.35 6.65 4.95
CA GLN A 17 -6.04 6.59 3.68
C GLN A 17 -6.22 8.01 3.13
N VAL A 18 -5.84 8.23 1.87
CA VAL A 18 -5.96 9.53 1.20
C VAL A 18 -7.15 9.58 0.24
N SER A 19 -7.54 8.44 -0.34
CA SER A 19 -8.71 8.35 -1.21
C SER A 19 -9.19 6.91 -1.38
N THR A 20 -10.31 6.75 -2.07
CA THR A 20 -10.83 5.46 -2.55
C THR A 20 -11.01 5.52 -4.07
N SER A 21 -10.69 4.43 -4.77
CA SER A 21 -10.87 4.31 -6.21
C SER A 21 -11.17 2.86 -6.57
N ASN A 22 -12.27 2.57 -7.28
CA ASN A 22 -12.64 1.22 -7.76
C ASN A 22 -12.61 0.11 -6.68
N GLY A 23 -12.96 0.45 -5.44
CA GLY A 23 -12.91 -0.48 -4.30
C GLY A 23 -11.51 -0.70 -3.70
N TYR A 24 -10.50 -0.01 -4.21
CA TYR A 24 -9.19 0.14 -3.58
C TYR A 24 -9.18 1.37 -2.66
N GLY A 25 -8.55 1.23 -1.50
CA GLY A 25 -8.14 2.36 -0.67
C GLY A 25 -6.75 2.78 -1.08
N ILE A 26 -6.55 4.07 -1.38
CA ILE A 26 -5.23 4.62 -1.62
C ILE A 26 -4.69 5.08 -0.27
N TRP A 27 -3.56 4.52 0.13
CA TRP A 27 -2.91 4.78 1.41
C TRP A 27 -1.56 5.45 1.21
N GLU A 28 -1.25 6.41 2.08
CA GLU A 28 0.05 7.06 2.14
C GLU A 28 1.00 6.24 3.03
N TYR A 29 2.23 6.02 2.57
CA TYR A 29 3.26 5.39 3.39
C TYR A 29 3.56 6.23 4.64
N HIS A 30 3.88 5.57 5.75
CA HIS A 30 4.45 6.22 6.92
C HIS A 30 5.83 6.78 6.56
N ARG A 31 5.93 8.11 6.39
CA ARG A 31 7.08 8.79 5.76
C ARG A 31 8.44 8.54 6.42
N SER A 32 8.49 8.25 7.72
CA SER A 32 9.75 7.92 8.41
C SER A 32 10.07 6.42 8.48
N GLN A 33 9.15 5.54 8.07
CA GLN A 33 9.30 4.09 8.23
C GLN A 33 9.23 3.29 6.92
N SER A 34 8.66 3.86 5.85
CA SER A 34 8.52 3.15 4.59
C SER A 34 8.54 4.10 3.39
N SER A 35 9.33 3.75 2.39
CA SER A 35 9.21 4.29 1.03
C SER A 35 9.58 3.17 0.05
N THR A 36 9.00 3.20 -1.16
CA THR A 36 9.40 2.27 -2.21
C THR A 36 9.92 3.03 -3.42
N MET A 37 11.14 2.71 -3.82
CA MET A 37 11.68 3.10 -5.12
C MET A 37 11.42 1.96 -6.11
N PHE A 38 10.90 2.31 -7.28
CA PHE A 38 10.79 1.36 -8.38
C PHE A 38 11.97 1.57 -9.33
N ARG A 39 12.59 0.47 -9.81
CA ARG A 39 13.62 0.53 -10.84
C ARG A 39 12.96 0.52 -12.22
N PRO A 40 13.54 1.13 -13.26
CA PRO A 40 14.89 1.72 -13.34
C PRO A 40 14.96 3.23 -13.07
N ASP A 41 13.82 3.92 -12.97
CA ASP A 41 13.72 5.38 -12.86
C ASP A 41 13.98 5.91 -11.43
N PHE A 42 14.02 5.03 -10.43
CA PHE A 42 14.19 5.37 -9.01
C PHE A 42 13.14 6.35 -8.51
N THR A 43 11.97 6.40 -9.16
CA THR A 43 10.86 7.24 -8.73
C THR A 43 10.45 6.81 -7.32
N VAL A 44 10.35 7.79 -6.41
CA VAL A 44 9.93 7.56 -5.03
C VAL A 44 8.41 7.50 -4.98
N TYR A 45 7.87 6.32 -4.73
CA TYR A 45 6.43 6.13 -4.57
C TYR A 45 6.04 6.35 -3.11
N ARG A 46 5.04 7.20 -2.91
CA ARG A 46 4.50 7.58 -1.60
C ARG A 46 3.12 7.00 -1.30
N HIS A 47 2.53 6.31 -2.28
CA HIS A 47 1.21 5.73 -2.14
C HIS A 47 1.20 4.27 -2.52
N VAL A 48 0.26 3.55 -1.93
CA VAL A 48 -0.15 2.22 -2.35
C VAL A 48 -1.65 2.16 -2.50
N ALA A 49 -2.12 1.41 -3.48
CA ALA A 49 -3.50 1.00 -3.58
C ALA A 49 -3.68 -0.34 -2.88
N LEU A 50 -4.72 -0.45 -2.07
CA LEU A 50 -5.00 -1.62 -1.25
C LEU A 50 -6.44 -2.08 -1.44
N LYS A 51 -6.64 -3.38 -1.65
CA LYS A 51 -7.98 -4.00 -1.73
C LYS A 51 -8.10 -5.17 -0.77
N PRO A 52 -9.19 -5.28 0.01
CA PRO A 52 -10.30 -4.31 0.13
C PRO A 52 -9.88 -2.96 0.72
N ALA A 53 -10.59 -1.87 0.37
CA ALA A 53 -10.21 -0.51 0.80
C ALA A 53 -10.13 -0.32 2.33
N ASP A 54 -10.98 -1.03 3.07
CA ASP A 54 -11.00 -1.06 4.53
C ASP A 54 -10.72 -2.51 4.99
N PRO A 55 -9.45 -2.89 5.16
CA PRO A 55 -9.07 -4.25 5.52
C PRO A 55 -9.22 -4.49 7.02
N GLN A 56 -9.65 -5.68 7.42
CA GLN A 56 -9.67 -6.10 8.81
C GLN A 56 -8.33 -6.70 9.25
N ALA A 57 -8.09 -6.74 10.57
CA ALA A 57 -6.90 -7.38 11.12
C ALA A 57 -6.87 -8.87 10.75
N GLY A 58 -5.74 -9.35 10.25
CA GLY A 58 -5.57 -10.72 9.77
C GLY A 58 -6.14 -10.97 8.37
N GLN A 59 -6.74 -9.97 7.73
CA GLN A 59 -7.30 -10.13 6.39
C GLN A 59 -6.22 -10.09 5.31
N GLN A 60 -6.36 -10.94 4.31
CA GLN A 60 -5.54 -10.89 3.11
C GLN A 60 -5.92 -9.68 2.26
N VAL A 61 -4.91 -8.94 1.83
CA VAL A 61 -5.04 -7.74 1.01
C VAL A 61 -4.19 -7.84 -0.24
N THR A 62 -4.70 -7.26 -1.32
CA THR A 62 -3.93 -7.01 -2.54
C THR A 62 -3.37 -5.60 -2.48
N VAL A 63 -2.06 -5.45 -2.71
CA VAL A 63 -1.35 -4.18 -2.64
C VAL A 63 -0.67 -3.89 -3.97
N ALA A 64 -0.88 -2.71 -4.53
CA ALA A 64 -0.10 -2.19 -5.65
C ALA A 64 0.55 -0.86 -5.29
N ILE A 65 1.73 -0.61 -5.84
CA ILE A 65 2.40 0.67 -5.66
C ILE A 65 1.90 1.63 -6.75
N CYS A 66 1.49 2.83 -6.38
CA CYS A 66 0.90 3.80 -7.30
C CYS A 66 1.41 5.22 -7.03
N LEU A 67 1.27 6.08 -8.03
CA LEU A 67 1.32 7.52 -7.81
C LEU A 67 -0.10 8.03 -7.54
N ALA A 68 -0.22 9.17 -6.87
CA ALA A 68 -1.52 9.78 -6.66
C ALA A 68 -2.10 10.20 -8.02
N GLY A 69 -3.34 9.80 -8.32
CA GLY A 69 -4.03 10.17 -9.55
C GLY A 69 -3.72 9.32 -10.78
N THR A 70 -2.78 8.36 -10.70
CA THR A 70 -2.54 7.42 -11.82
C THR A 70 -3.63 6.34 -11.89
N PRO A 71 -4.11 5.98 -13.09
CA PRO A 71 -5.09 4.92 -13.28
C PRO A 71 -4.53 3.53 -12.91
N GLU A 72 -5.42 2.57 -12.62
CA GLU A 72 -5.07 1.24 -12.10
C GLU A 72 -4.14 0.44 -13.03
N ASN A 73 -4.29 0.60 -14.34
CA ASN A 73 -3.44 -0.05 -15.35
C ASN A 73 -1.97 0.44 -15.34
N GLU A 74 -1.68 1.58 -14.72
CA GLU A 74 -0.33 2.13 -14.58
C GLU A 74 0.33 1.76 -13.25
N TRP A 75 -0.42 1.15 -12.34
CA TRP A 75 0.10 0.74 -11.04
C TRP A 75 1.13 -0.37 -11.19
N LYS A 76 2.07 -0.42 -10.25
CA LYS A 76 3.09 -1.47 -10.24
C LYS A 76 2.47 -2.81 -9.81
N PRO A 77 3.11 -3.94 -10.18
CA PRO A 77 2.55 -5.27 -9.99
C PRO A 77 1.97 -5.49 -8.60
N PHE A 78 0.76 -6.04 -8.58
CA PHE A 78 0.06 -6.38 -7.35
C PHE A 78 0.83 -7.45 -6.57
N ARG A 79 0.88 -7.26 -5.26
CA ARG A 79 1.40 -8.21 -4.28
C ARG A 79 0.31 -8.57 -3.30
N VAL A 80 0.45 -9.72 -2.66
CA VAL A 80 -0.43 -10.15 -1.59
C VAL A 80 0.27 -9.96 -0.24
N GLY A 81 -0.50 -9.58 0.76
CA GLY A 81 -0.05 -9.52 2.14
C GLY A 81 -1.19 -9.65 3.12
N ILE A 82 -0.84 -9.67 4.41
CA ILE A 82 -1.79 -9.71 5.52
C ILE A 82 -1.83 -8.34 6.19
N ALA A 83 -3.04 -7.80 6.37
CA ALA A 83 -3.27 -6.57 7.10
C ALA A 83 -3.19 -6.80 8.60
N SER A 84 -2.57 -5.86 9.30
CA SER A 84 -2.51 -5.79 10.76
C SER A 84 -2.55 -4.33 11.17
N PHE A 85 -2.99 -4.06 12.39
CA PHE A 85 -3.06 -2.70 12.92
C PHE A 85 -2.05 -2.57 14.04
N ASP A 86 -1.19 -1.56 13.94
CA ASP A 86 -0.34 -1.14 15.04
C ASP A 86 -1.07 -0.02 15.78
N GLY A 87 -1.55 -0.37 16.98
CA GLY A 87 -2.13 0.55 17.93
C GLY A 87 -1.04 0.99 18.89
N ILE A 88 -0.56 2.21 18.70
CA ILE A 88 0.07 2.95 19.80
C ILE A 88 -1.05 3.46 20.69
#